data_AF-A0A920DZP1-F1
#
_entry.id   AF-A0A920DZP1-F1
#
_cell.length_a   1.000
_cell.length_b   1.000
_cell.length_c   1.000
_cell.angle_alpha   90.00
_cell.angle_beta   90.00
_cell.angle_gamma   90.00
#
_symmetry.space_group_name_H-M   'P 1'
#
loop_
_entity.id
_entity.type
_entity.pdbx_description
1 polymer ?
#
loop_
_entity_poly.entity_id
_entity_poly.type
_entity_poly.pdbx_seq_one_letter_code
_entity_poly.pdbx_strand_id
1 'polypeptide(L)'
;MQTNISQWEKGGLVLTDSEDIYKKLLQMRNLDFTSDKRFYHENFFWNYRLSGIQASLGISQLNNLENIIAQKRKQGLEYQKLLNPYSEDLQLPLDISNGSENHYWVFGIVLRKENIRDSLIEKLYSDGIETRPFFWPYTLQPALIKNR
;
A
#
# COMPACT_ATOMS: atom_id res chain seq x y z
N MET A 1 1.66 -7.10 -4.01
CA MET A 1 1.95 -6.89 -2.57
C MET A 1 2.31 -5.43 -2.39
N GLN A 2 1.42 -4.62 -1.83
CA GLN A 2 1.67 -3.20 -1.58
C GLN A 2 2.02 -3.05 -0.10
N THR A 3 3.29 -3.22 0.23
CA THR A 3 3.80 -2.89 1.56
C THR A 3 4.22 -1.41 1.51
N ASN A 4 3.44 -0.50 2.12
CA ASN A 4 4.02 0.83 2.43
C ASN A 4 5.05 0.62 3.53
N ILE A 5 6.27 0.36 3.09
CA ILE A 5 7.47 0.53 3.89
C ILE A 5 7.72 2.04 3.85
N SER A 6 7.36 2.71 4.94
CA SER A 6 7.36 4.17 5.13
C SER A 6 8.73 4.87 4.97
N GLN A 7 9.73 4.22 4.38
CA GLN A 7 11.05 4.79 4.13
C GLN A 7 11.30 5.08 2.64
N TRP A 8 10.51 4.52 1.74
CA TRP A 8 10.51 4.93 0.34
C TRP A 8 9.55 6.10 0.19
N GLU A 9 9.99 7.34 0.31
CA GLU A 9 9.07 8.47 0.15
C GLU A 9 8.22 8.37 -1.13
N LYS A 10 8.78 7.79 -2.22
CA LYS A 10 8.08 7.33 -3.45
C LYS A 10 8.86 6.18 -4.13
N GLY A 11 8.18 5.15 -4.65
CA GLY A 11 8.80 4.04 -5.39
C GLY A 11 7.79 2.95 -5.77
N GLY A 12 8.17 2.04 -6.67
CA GLY A 12 7.31 0.94 -7.10
C GLY A 12 8.09 -0.14 -7.84
N LEU A 13 7.56 -1.37 -7.82
CA LEU A 13 8.12 -2.53 -8.51
C LEU A 13 7.01 -3.20 -9.31
N VAL A 14 7.34 -3.67 -10.51
CA VAL A 14 6.48 -4.53 -11.33
C VAL A 14 7.21 -5.86 -11.51
N LEU A 15 6.51 -6.96 -11.22
CA LEU A 15 6.99 -8.33 -11.37
C LEU A 15 6.18 -9.00 -12.48
N THR A 16 6.83 -9.76 -13.34
CA THR A 16 6.18 -10.51 -14.41
C THR A 16 7.03 -11.71 -14.80
N ASP A 17 6.39 -12.83 -15.11
CA ASP A 17 7.03 -14.03 -15.63
C ASP A 17 7.05 -14.07 -17.18
N SER A 18 6.46 -13.06 -17.84
CA SER A 18 6.42 -12.96 -19.30
C SER A 18 7.57 -12.09 -19.81
N GLU A 19 8.41 -12.69 -20.68
CA GLU A 19 9.53 -11.98 -21.30
C GLU A 19 9.07 -10.81 -22.18
N ASP A 20 7.97 -10.96 -22.90
CA ASP A 20 7.41 -9.90 -23.76
C ASP A 20 6.92 -8.71 -22.94
N ILE A 21 6.21 -8.97 -21.83
CA ILE A 21 5.79 -7.91 -20.89
C ILE A 21 7.01 -7.24 -20.28
N TYR A 22 8.03 -8.01 -19.87
CA TYR A 22 9.27 -7.48 -19.31
C TYR A 22 9.96 -6.50 -20.27
N LYS A 23 10.17 -6.89 -21.54
CA LYS A 23 10.79 -6.03 -22.57
C LYS A 23 9.99 -4.74 -22.76
N LYS A 24 8.66 -4.83 -22.84
CA LYS A 24 7.77 -3.67 -22.96
C LYS A 24 7.84 -2.75 -21.74
N LEU A 25 7.87 -3.29 -20.53
CA LEU A 25 8.00 -2.52 -19.30
C LEU A 25 9.33 -1.74 -19.24
N LEU A 26 10.44 -2.33 -19.70
CA LEU A 26 11.73 -1.64 -19.76
C LEU A 26 11.68 -0.41 -20.69
N GLN A 27 11.06 -0.57 -21.86
CA GLN A 27 10.84 0.51 -22.82
C GLN A 27 9.91 1.59 -22.23
N MET A 28 8.77 1.19 -21.65
CA MET A 28 7.79 2.09 -21.02
C MET A 28 8.39 2.89 -19.86
N ARG A 29 9.30 2.30 -19.09
CA ARG A 29 9.98 2.95 -17.96
C ARG A 29 10.97 4.02 -18.42
N ASN A 30 11.50 3.89 -19.63
CA ASN A 30 12.69 4.58 -20.09
C ASN A 30 12.44 5.55 -21.24
N LEU A 31 11.28 6.23 -21.26
CA LEU A 31 10.92 7.16 -22.34
C LEU A 31 11.01 6.52 -23.72
N ASP A 32 10.63 5.25 -23.88
CA ASP A 32 10.66 4.55 -25.18
C ASP A 32 12.05 4.36 -25.80
N PHE A 33 13.15 4.63 -25.09
CA PHE A 33 14.48 4.43 -25.65
C PHE A 33 14.79 2.96 -25.96
N THR A 34 15.02 2.70 -27.24
CA THR A 34 15.51 1.43 -27.78
C THR A 34 17.02 1.48 -28.04
N SER A 35 17.66 0.32 -28.18
CA SER A 35 19.12 0.22 -28.35
C SER A 35 19.61 0.54 -29.76
N ASP A 36 18.73 0.48 -30.75
CA ASP A 36 19.05 0.59 -32.19
C ASP A 36 19.04 2.04 -32.70
N LYS A 37 18.18 2.91 -32.17
CA LYS A 37 18.05 4.31 -32.62
C LYS A 37 17.87 5.27 -31.45
N ARG A 38 18.95 5.94 -31.06
CA ARG A 38 18.90 6.93 -29.98
C ARG A 38 18.04 8.14 -30.38
N PHE A 39 17.18 8.59 -29.47
CA PHE A 39 16.26 9.73 -29.64
C PHE A 39 15.15 9.56 -30.68
N TYR A 40 14.97 8.36 -31.22
CA TYR A 40 13.82 7.99 -32.03
C TYR A 40 12.81 7.26 -31.14
N HIS A 41 11.54 7.64 -31.22
CA HIS A 41 10.49 7.15 -30.32
C HIS A 41 9.27 6.79 -31.18
N GLU A 42 8.78 5.56 -31.01
CA GLU A 42 7.57 5.06 -31.66
C GLU A 42 6.35 5.18 -30.73
N ASN A 43 6.58 5.33 -29.43
CA ASN A 43 5.56 5.43 -28.40
C ASN A 43 5.77 6.65 -27.49
N PHE A 44 4.67 7.19 -26.98
CA PHE A 44 4.69 8.24 -25.95
C PHE A 44 4.74 7.62 -24.55
N PHE A 45 5.91 7.13 -24.17
CA PHE A 45 6.17 6.62 -22.82
C PHE A 45 6.83 7.66 -21.92
N TRP A 46 6.89 7.34 -20.62
CA TRP A 46 7.29 8.27 -19.57
C TRP A 46 8.61 7.85 -18.92
N ASN A 47 9.18 8.76 -18.12
CA ASN A 47 10.33 8.44 -17.29
C ASN A 47 9.84 7.92 -15.93
N TYR A 48 9.77 6.59 -15.79
CA TYR A 48 9.46 5.92 -14.52
C TYR A 48 10.69 5.28 -13.87
N ARG A 49 11.90 5.74 -14.23
CA ARG A 49 13.13 5.22 -13.63
C ARG A 49 13.20 5.57 -12.15
N LEU A 50 13.51 4.56 -11.35
CA LEU A 50 13.82 4.70 -9.93
C LEU A 50 15.26 5.22 -9.78
N SER A 51 15.49 6.15 -8.85
CA SER A 51 16.85 6.62 -8.58
C SER A 51 17.71 5.54 -7.91
N GLY A 52 19.03 5.65 -8.05
CA GLY A 52 19.97 4.72 -7.39
C GLY A 52 19.85 4.74 -5.86
N ILE A 53 19.60 5.90 -5.27
CA ILE A 53 19.39 6.04 -3.81
C ILE A 53 18.15 5.26 -3.38
N GLN A 54 17.02 5.48 -4.05
CA GLN A 54 15.79 4.73 -3.76
C GLN A 54 16.02 3.22 -3.92
N ALA A 55 16.65 2.79 -5.02
CA ALA A 55 16.95 1.37 -5.25
C ALA A 55 17.81 0.77 -4.13
N SER A 56 18.84 1.48 -3.66
CA SER A 56 19.71 1.01 -2.57
C SER A 56 18.96 0.84 -1.24
N LEU A 57 18.12 1.81 -0.89
CA LEU A 57 17.26 1.72 0.29
C LEU A 57 16.30 0.55 0.18
N GLY A 58 15.80 0.30 -1.01
CA GLY A 58 14.93 -0.82 -1.29
C GLY A 58 15.52 -2.18 -1.10
N ILE A 59 16.72 -2.38 -1.62
CA ILE A 59 17.46 -3.62 -1.42
C ILE A 59 17.67 -3.84 0.08
N SER A 60 18.04 -2.80 0.83
CA SER A 60 18.18 -2.90 2.28
C SER A 60 16.88 -3.28 2.99
N GLN A 61 15.73 -2.77 2.54
CA GLN A 61 14.42 -3.09 3.09
C GLN A 61 13.97 -4.51 2.75
N LEU A 62 14.20 -4.96 1.50
CA LEU A 62 13.89 -6.32 1.07
C LEU A 62 14.67 -7.36 1.86
N ASN A 63 15.93 -7.08 2.18
CA ASN A 63 16.76 -7.96 3.02
C ASN A 63 16.19 -8.17 4.45
N ASN A 64 15.34 -7.27 4.93
CA ASN A 64 14.73 -7.34 6.27
C ASN A 64 13.20 -7.58 6.21
N LEU A 65 12.66 -7.90 5.04
CA LEU A 65 11.21 -7.95 4.80
C LEU A 65 10.50 -8.96 5.71
N GLU A 66 11.06 -10.16 5.87
CA GLU A 66 10.46 -11.22 6.70
C GLU A 66 10.33 -10.80 8.17
N ASN A 67 11.37 -10.18 8.72
CA ASN A 67 11.36 -9.67 10.09
C ASN A 67 10.35 -8.52 10.26
N ILE A 68 10.25 -7.62 9.29
CA ILE A 68 9.23 -6.55 9.29
C ILE A 68 7.82 -7.15 9.31
N ILE A 69 7.56 -8.15 8.46
CA ILE A 69 6.28 -8.85 8.41
C ILE A 69 5.99 -9.55 9.75
N ALA A 70 6.97 -10.24 10.33
CA ALA A 70 6.81 -10.92 11.62
C ALA A 70 6.47 -9.94 12.76
N GLN A 71 7.14 -8.78 12.80
CA GLN A 71 6.86 -7.73 13.79
C GLN A 71 5.45 -7.13 13.61
N LYS A 72 5.04 -6.85 12.37
CA LYS A 72 3.69 -6.35 12.08
C LYS A 72 2.62 -7.35 12.47
N ARG A 73 2.84 -8.64 12.20
CA ARG A 73 1.95 -9.73 12.63
C ARG A 73 1.85 -9.82 14.14
N LYS A 74 2.97 -9.75 14.86
CA LYS A 74 2.97 -9.72 16.33
C LYS A 74 2.12 -8.55 16.87
N GLN A 75 2.26 -7.36 16.29
CA GLN A 75 1.45 -6.20 16.67
C GLN A 75 -0.04 -6.41 16.36
N GLY A 76 -0.37 -6.91 15.17
CA GLY A 76 -1.74 -7.19 14.77
C GLY A 76 -2.44 -8.20 15.67
N LEU A 77 -1.76 -9.30 16.02
CA LEU A 77 -2.30 -10.31 16.94
C LEU A 77 -2.52 -9.77 18.36
N GLU A 78 -1.67 -8.86 18.83
CA GLU A 78 -1.89 -8.20 20.12
C GLU A 78 -3.13 -7.30 20.08
N TYR A 79 -3.33 -6.55 19.00
CA TYR A 79 -4.56 -5.78 18.80
C TYR A 79 -5.81 -6.68 18.71
N GLN A 80 -5.74 -7.81 17.98
CA GLN A 80 -6.83 -8.79 17.96
C GLN A 80 -7.21 -9.19 19.38
N LYS A 81 -6.22 -9.64 20.17
CA LYS A 81 -6.44 -10.08 21.55
C LYS A 81 -7.03 -8.99 22.45
N LEU A 82 -6.48 -7.77 22.39
CA LEU A 82 -6.89 -6.68 23.27
C LEU A 82 -8.24 -6.08 22.89
N LEU A 83 -8.61 -6.10 21.61
CA LEU A 83 -9.86 -5.52 21.11
C LEU A 83 -10.99 -6.55 20.97
N ASN A 84 -10.69 -7.85 20.97
CA ASN A 84 -11.70 -8.91 20.89
C ASN A 84 -12.82 -8.82 21.95
N PRO A 85 -12.57 -8.39 23.21
CA PRO A 85 -13.64 -8.17 24.18
C PRO A 85 -14.70 -7.14 23.75
N TYR A 86 -14.41 -6.30 22.75
CA TYR A 86 -15.30 -5.26 22.22
C TYR A 86 -15.91 -5.62 20.86
N SER A 87 -15.97 -6.91 20.50
CA SER A 87 -16.44 -7.39 19.19
C SER A 87 -17.92 -7.08 18.86
N GLU A 88 -18.72 -6.77 19.89
CA GLU A 88 -20.11 -6.29 19.76
C GLU A 88 -20.19 -4.83 19.28
N ASP A 89 -19.14 -4.04 19.50
CA ASP A 89 -19.05 -2.64 19.07
C ASP A 89 -18.14 -2.48 17.84
N LEU A 90 -17.16 -3.36 17.70
CA LEU A 90 -16.10 -3.31 16.69
C LEU A 90 -16.13 -4.56 15.82
N GLN A 91 -16.02 -4.37 14.52
CA GLN A 91 -15.58 -5.44 13.62
C GLN A 91 -14.07 -5.31 13.40
N LEU A 92 -13.36 -6.38 13.76
CA LEU A 92 -11.91 -6.51 13.66
C LEU A 92 -11.50 -7.08 12.29
N PRO A 93 -10.25 -6.85 11.84
CA PRO A 93 -9.77 -7.44 10.58
C PRO A 93 -9.67 -8.96 10.69
N LEU A 94 -9.80 -9.66 9.57
CA LEU A 94 -9.61 -11.10 9.52
C LEU A 94 -8.12 -11.44 9.61
N ASP A 95 -7.78 -12.45 10.42
CA ASP A 95 -6.42 -13.00 10.49
C ASP A 95 -6.03 -13.77 9.22
N ILE A 96 -6.98 -14.49 8.62
CA ILE A 96 -6.81 -15.30 7.43
C ILE A 96 -8.00 -15.08 6.51
N SER A 97 -7.73 -14.92 5.21
CA SER A 97 -8.75 -14.84 4.17
C SER A 97 -8.27 -15.61 2.94
N ASN A 98 -9.07 -16.56 2.45
CA ASN A 98 -8.79 -17.36 1.26
C ASN A 98 -7.39 -18.03 1.28
N GLY A 99 -6.97 -18.57 2.43
CA GLY A 99 -5.66 -19.20 2.61
C GLY A 99 -4.48 -18.22 2.67
N SER A 100 -4.73 -16.91 2.61
CA SER A 100 -3.72 -15.88 2.79
C SER A 100 -3.78 -15.31 4.19
N GLU A 101 -2.62 -15.22 4.84
CA GLU A 101 -2.52 -14.64 6.17
C GLU A 101 -2.39 -13.11 6.10
N ASN A 102 -3.04 -12.42 7.02
CA ASN A 102 -2.96 -10.98 7.11
C ASN A 102 -1.61 -10.54 7.69
N HIS A 103 -0.85 -9.74 6.95
CA HIS A 103 0.42 -9.18 7.43
C HIS A 103 0.26 -7.88 8.24
N TYR A 104 -0.98 -7.42 8.44
CA TYR A 104 -1.31 -6.23 9.21
C TYR A 104 -0.56 -4.97 8.76
N TRP A 105 -0.56 -4.72 7.44
CA TRP A 105 -0.02 -3.47 6.90
C TRP A 105 -0.68 -2.26 7.58
N VAL A 106 -2.01 -2.34 7.76
CA VAL A 106 -2.79 -1.50 8.66
C VAL A 106 -3.71 -2.38 9.50
N PHE A 107 -3.95 -2.00 10.75
CA PHE A 107 -4.96 -2.62 11.61
C PHE A 107 -6.25 -1.80 11.53
N GLY A 108 -7.16 -2.21 10.66
CA GLY A 108 -8.41 -1.49 10.40
C GLY A 108 -9.57 -2.02 11.24
N ILE A 109 -10.23 -1.14 11.98
CA ILE A 109 -11.46 -1.45 12.73
C ILE A 109 -12.67 -0.81 12.04
N VAL A 110 -13.80 -1.50 12.07
CA VAL A 110 -15.09 -0.96 11.62
C VAL A 110 -15.97 -0.76 12.86
N LEU A 111 -16.45 0.46 13.04
CA LEU A 111 -17.40 0.78 14.12
C LEU A 111 -18.80 0.31 13.69
N ARG A 112 -19.46 -0.48 14.53
CA ARG A 112 -20.83 -0.93 14.26
C ARG A 112 -21.86 0.18 14.48
N LYS A 113 -21.53 1.13 15.36
CA LYS A 113 -22.31 2.35 15.55
C LYS A 113 -21.99 3.37 14.47
N GLU A 114 -23.04 3.87 13.82
CA GLU A 114 -22.92 4.88 12.77
C GLU A 114 -22.60 6.28 13.33
N ASN A 115 -22.06 7.13 12.47
CA ASN A 115 -21.87 8.58 12.72
C ASN A 115 -20.99 8.95 13.93
N ILE A 116 -20.16 8.03 14.44
CA ILE A 116 -19.22 8.30 15.55
C ILE A 116 -17.75 8.24 15.14
N ARG A 117 -17.46 7.94 13.87
CA ARG A 117 -16.08 7.71 13.39
C ARG A 117 -15.22 8.95 13.56
N ASP A 118 -15.68 10.10 13.06
CA ASP A 118 -14.90 11.34 13.09
C ASP A 118 -14.65 11.84 14.50
N SER A 119 -15.66 11.81 15.37
CA SER A 119 -15.49 12.18 16.78
C SER A 119 -14.56 11.23 17.53
N LEU A 120 -14.57 9.93 17.21
CA LEU A 120 -13.61 8.98 17.77
C LEU A 120 -12.18 9.27 17.29
N ILE A 121 -11.98 9.60 16.01
CA ILE A 121 -10.66 9.99 15.48
C ILE A 121 -10.13 11.21 16.24
N GLU A 122 -10.96 12.26 16.41
CA GLU A 122 -10.58 13.47 17.14
C GLU A 122 -10.24 13.17 18.61
N LYS A 123 -11.05 12.34 19.27
CA LYS A 123 -10.81 11.94 20.66
C LYS A 123 -9.50 11.18 20.80
N LEU A 124 -9.27 10.17 19.97
CA LEU A 124 -8.02 9.39 19.97
C LEU A 124 -6.81 10.30 19.69
N TYR A 125 -6.93 11.23 18.75
CA TYR A 125 -5.87 12.18 18.46
C TYR A 125 -5.55 13.08 19.66
N SER A 126 -6.58 13.57 20.38
CA SER A 126 -6.39 14.36 21.61
C SER A 126 -5.69 13.57 22.73
N ASP A 127 -5.83 12.24 22.71
CA ASP A 127 -5.16 11.32 23.64
C ASP A 127 -3.79 10.84 23.10
N GLY A 128 -3.30 11.41 22.00
CA GLY A 128 -2.00 11.10 21.41
C GLY A 128 -1.98 9.84 20.52
N ILE A 129 -3.14 9.30 20.15
CA ILE A 129 -3.30 8.12 19.32
C ILE A 129 -3.73 8.55 17.92
N GLU A 130 -2.79 8.53 16.98
CA GLU A 130 -3.08 8.86 15.59
C GLU A 130 -3.83 7.73 14.87
N THR A 131 -4.89 8.09 14.16
CA THR A 131 -5.67 7.19 13.31
C THR A 131 -5.94 7.82 11.95
N ARG A 132 -6.45 7.01 11.01
CA ARG A 132 -6.82 7.45 9.66
C ARG A 132 -8.13 6.79 9.22
N PRO A 133 -8.99 7.50 8.46
CA PRO A 133 -10.08 6.90 7.71
C PRO A 133 -9.59 5.78 6.79
N PHE A 134 -10.47 4.83 6.47
CA PHE A 134 -10.32 4.07 5.23
C PHE A 134 -10.39 4.98 4.01
N PHE A 135 -9.90 4.48 2.88
CA PHE A 135 -9.92 5.21 1.61
C PHE A 135 -11.34 5.63 1.23
N TRP A 136 -11.45 6.83 0.67
CA TRP A 136 -12.73 7.34 0.20
C TRP A 136 -13.25 6.48 -0.98
N PRO A 137 -14.53 6.08 -0.98
CA PRO A 137 -15.08 5.22 -2.02
C PRO A 137 -14.82 5.78 -3.42
N TYR A 138 -14.33 4.93 -4.32
CA TYR A 138 -13.97 5.32 -5.69
C TYR A 138 -15.13 6.00 -6.42
N THR A 139 -16.34 5.46 -6.32
CA THR A 139 -17.55 6.00 -6.97
C THR A 139 -17.99 7.37 -6.46
N LEU A 140 -17.49 7.80 -5.30
CA LEU A 140 -17.81 9.08 -4.68
C LEU A 140 -16.69 10.11 -4.84
N GLN A 141 -15.65 9.79 -5.61
CA GLN A 141 -14.55 10.72 -5.88
C GLN A 141 -15.03 11.85 -6.84
N PRO A 142 -14.94 13.13 -6.44
CA PRO A 142 -15.41 14.24 -7.29
C PRO A 142 -14.75 14.29 -8.67
N ALA A 143 -13.49 13.87 -8.77
CA ALA A 143 -12.74 13.83 -10.03
C ALA A 143 -13.35 12.89 -11.09
N LEU A 144 -14.13 11.89 -10.67
CA LEU A 144 -14.79 10.95 -11.57
C LEU A 144 -16.23 11.37 -11.88
N ILE A 145 -16.88 12.09 -10.98
CA ILE A 145 -18.23 12.62 -11.16
C ILE A 145 -18.22 13.77 -12.18
N LYS A 146 -17.20 14.62 -12.17
CA LYS A 146 -17.08 15.75 -13.11
C LYS A 146 -16.82 15.36 -14.57
N ASN A 147 -16.41 14.12 -14.83
CA ASN A 147 -16.05 13.62 -16.16
C ASN A 147 -17.05 12.57 -16.69
N ARG A 148 -18.28 12.56 -16.17
CA ARG A 148 -19.44 11.85 -16.71
C ARG A 148 -20.44 12.86 -17.25
#